data_AF-A0A7J7KF84-F1
#
_entry.id   AF-A0A7J7KF84-F1
#
_cell.length_a   1.000
_cell.length_b   1.000
_cell.length_c   1.000
_cell.angle_alpha   90.00
_cell.angle_beta   90.00
_cell.angle_gamma   90.00
#
_symmetry.space_group_name_H-M   'P 1'
#
loop_
_entity.id
_entity.type
_entity.pdbx_description
1 polymer ?
#
loop_
_entity_poly.entity_id
_entity_poly.type
_entity_poly.pdbx_seq_one_letter_code
_entity_poly.pdbx_strand_id
1 'polypeptide(L)'
;MTQTGKLIYTELQSIANGIGKFHNGDYIREQDAVDCVKDLIKSLRRENETCNIRRFLGQAQVLQEDLVPLIVYYGRADEELFEVTIRCLMNLTQPARIVFKNEVPQDQSTRHCYIQVEEYLQEYKQAFVNEQFLKVLSEKLAYFLELSWEERSEDQNVLIERLLVLLRNILHVAATDVDRLRTDDDASTHDQIVWQMHQAVWTNLSSTSPRQMMRGGLLSMCWRSFLSCLEIRRLNSCRLPVLLAVVERKRETSRSWPG
;
A
#
# COMPACT_ATOMS: atom_id res chain seq x y z
N MET A 1 11.09 -16.78 -25.20
CA MET A 1 11.61 -16.79 -23.82
C MET A 1 12.86 -17.65 -23.77
N THR A 2 13.94 -17.16 -23.16
CA THR A 2 15.17 -17.96 -22.93
C THR A 2 14.91 -19.03 -21.88
N GLN A 3 15.67 -20.13 -21.89
CA GLN A 3 15.51 -21.26 -20.95
C GLN A 3 15.59 -20.81 -19.47
N THR A 4 16.46 -19.83 -19.18
CA THR A 4 16.58 -19.18 -17.86
C THR A 4 15.31 -18.40 -17.48
N GLY A 5 14.69 -17.68 -18.42
CA GLY A 5 13.44 -16.96 -18.17
C GLY A 5 12.25 -17.88 -17.88
N LYS A 6 12.22 -19.06 -18.51
CA LYS A 6 11.20 -20.08 -18.23
C LYS A 6 11.35 -20.69 -16.83
N LEU A 7 12.59 -20.88 -16.37
CA LEU A 7 12.87 -21.43 -15.03
C LEU A 7 12.39 -20.47 -13.92
N ILE A 8 12.70 -19.17 -14.04
CA ILE A 8 12.26 -18.15 -13.08
C ILE A 8 10.73 -18.06 -13.03
N TYR A 9 10.06 -18.12 -14.18
CA TYR A 9 8.59 -18.10 -14.23
C TYR A 9 7.97 -19.26 -13.45
N THR A 10 8.46 -20.49 -13.67
CA THR A 10 7.96 -21.68 -12.97
C THR A 10 8.22 -21.60 -11.46
N GLU A 11 9.39 -21.10 -11.05
CA GLU A 11 9.74 -20.89 -9.65
C GLU A 11 8.80 -19.88 -8.98
N LEU A 12 8.59 -18.70 -9.60
CA LEU A 12 7.68 -17.69 -9.08
C LEU A 12 6.23 -18.17 -9.01
N GLN A 13 5.78 -18.93 -10.00
CA GLN A 13 4.44 -19.53 -9.97
C GLN A 13 4.31 -20.54 -8.82
N SER A 14 5.34 -21.35 -8.58
CA SER A 14 5.35 -22.29 -7.46
C SER A 14 5.31 -21.56 -6.13
N ILE A 15 6.05 -20.46 -5.98
CA ILE A 15 6.04 -19.63 -4.77
C ILE A 15 4.65 -19.01 -4.58
N ALA A 16 4.06 -18.42 -5.62
CA ALA A 16 2.73 -17.81 -5.55
C ALA A 16 1.65 -18.83 -5.16
N ASN A 17 1.67 -20.02 -5.75
CA ASN A 17 0.74 -21.11 -5.41
C ASN A 17 0.93 -21.62 -3.96
N GLY A 18 2.10 -21.42 -3.37
CA GLY A 18 2.39 -21.77 -1.98
C GLY A 18 1.86 -20.75 -0.96
N ILE A 19 1.17 -19.69 -1.40
CA ILE A 19 0.59 -18.69 -0.50
C ILE A 19 -0.81 -19.11 -0.03
N GLY A 20 -1.70 -19.41 -0.97
CA GLY A 20 -3.07 -19.77 -0.68
C GLY A 20 -3.94 -19.81 -1.92
N LYS A 21 -5.25 -19.96 -1.71
CA LYS A 21 -6.27 -19.92 -2.76
C LYS A 21 -7.66 -19.72 -2.16
N PHE A 22 -8.58 -19.23 -2.98
CA PHE A 22 -9.99 -19.29 -2.65
C PHE A 22 -10.56 -20.70 -2.83
N HIS A 23 -11.35 -21.15 -1.86
CA HIS A 23 -12.13 -22.37 -1.92
C HIS A 23 -13.52 -22.11 -1.35
N ASN A 24 -14.56 -22.26 -2.19
CA ASN A 24 -15.96 -22.02 -1.82
C ASN A 24 -16.24 -20.62 -1.22
N GLY A 25 -15.49 -19.60 -1.65
CA GLY A 25 -15.67 -18.22 -1.20
C GLY A 25 -14.78 -17.79 -0.03
N ASP A 26 -14.16 -18.75 0.67
CA ASP A 26 -13.21 -18.48 1.74
C ASP A 26 -11.77 -18.57 1.21
N TYR A 27 -10.91 -17.66 1.68
CA TYR A 27 -9.48 -17.74 1.37
C TYR A 27 -8.79 -18.70 2.33
N ILE A 28 -8.15 -19.74 1.78
CA ILE A 28 -7.40 -20.74 2.55
C ILE A 28 -5.92 -20.53 2.28
N ARG A 29 -5.16 -20.14 3.32
CA ARG A 29 -3.70 -20.08 3.25
C ARG A 29 -3.07 -21.47 3.30
N GLU A 30 -1.93 -21.64 2.63
CA GLU A 30 -1.09 -22.83 2.78
C GLU A 30 -0.23 -22.72 4.06
N GLN A 31 0.36 -23.84 4.50
CA GLN A 31 1.18 -23.89 5.73
C GLN A 31 2.42 -22.98 5.64
N ASP A 32 3.02 -22.92 4.47
CA ASP A 32 4.29 -22.23 4.23
C ASP A 32 4.08 -20.79 3.70
N ALA A 33 2.86 -20.24 3.81
CA ALA A 33 2.49 -18.95 3.22
C ALA A 33 3.44 -17.81 3.62
N VAL A 34 3.85 -17.77 4.89
CA VAL A 34 4.81 -16.77 5.40
C VAL A 34 6.14 -16.86 4.66
N ASP A 35 6.67 -18.07 4.47
CA ASP A 35 7.95 -18.28 3.80
C ASP A 35 7.85 -18.02 2.31
N CYS A 36 6.73 -18.38 1.67
CA CYS A 36 6.46 -18.01 0.28
C CYS A 36 6.42 -16.49 0.08
N VAL A 37 5.77 -15.73 0.98
CA VAL A 37 5.78 -14.25 0.90
C VAL A 37 7.20 -13.70 1.15
N LYS A 38 7.98 -14.28 2.07
CA LYS A 38 9.40 -13.92 2.25
C LYS A 38 10.20 -14.19 0.97
N ASP A 39 9.93 -15.27 0.27
CA ASP A 39 10.62 -15.66 -0.97
C ASP A 39 10.21 -14.77 -2.15
N LEU A 40 8.97 -14.29 -2.22
CA LEU A 40 8.58 -13.23 -3.15
C LEU A 40 9.38 -11.95 -2.91
N ILE A 41 9.53 -11.51 -1.65
CA ILE A 41 10.34 -10.34 -1.31
C ILE A 41 11.81 -10.54 -1.71
N LYS A 42 12.38 -11.74 -1.44
CA LYS A 42 13.76 -12.07 -1.84
C LYS A 42 13.91 -12.04 -3.35
N SER A 43 12.91 -12.54 -4.08
CA SER A 43 12.88 -12.54 -5.55
C SER A 43 12.86 -11.11 -6.08
N LEU A 44 11.98 -10.23 -5.57
CA LEU A 44 11.90 -8.82 -5.97
C LEU A 44 13.23 -8.06 -5.84
N ARG A 45 14.10 -8.43 -4.89
CA ARG A 45 15.45 -7.82 -4.75
C ARG A 45 16.42 -8.19 -5.88
N ARG A 46 16.11 -9.22 -6.66
CA ARG A 46 16.95 -9.76 -7.75
C ARG A 46 16.37 -9.47 -9.13
N GLU A 47 15.39 -8.57 -9.22
CA GLU A 47 14.78 -8.21 -10.50
C GLU A 47 15.79 -7.55 -11.45
N ASN A 48 15.67 -7.84 -12.74
CA ASN A 48 16.55 -7.26 -13.77
C ASN A 48 16.04 -5.87 -14.23
N GLU A 49 16.73 -5.25 -15.18
CA GLU A 49 16.36 -3.93 -15.73
C GLU A 49 14.97 -3.88 -16.38
N THR A 50 14.41 -5.03 -16.75
CA THR A 50 13.06 -5.14 -17.31
C THR A 50 11.98 -5.35 -16.25
N CYS A 51 12.35 -5.35 -14.97
CA CYS A 51 11.47 -5.59 -13.84
C CYS A 51 10.66 -6.88 -13.98
N ASN A 52 11.32 -7.94 -14.48
CA ASN A 52 10.69 -9.21 -14.86
C ASN A 52 9.87 -9.85 -13.74
N ILE A 53 10.32 -9.74 -12.49
CA ILE A 53 9.69 -10.39 -11.34
C ILE A 53 8.39 -9.66 -10.95
N ARG A 54 8.43 -8.34 -10.72
CA ARG A 54 7.19 -7.60 -10.39
C ARG A 54 6.17 -7.64 -11.52
N ARG A 55 6.61 -7.67 -12.78
CA ARG A 55 5.71 -7.79 -13.92
C ARG A 55 5.04 -9.15 -14.00
N PHE A 56 5.75 -10.22 -13.65
CA PHE A 56 5.15 -11.54 -13.47
C PHE A 56 4.10 -11.51 -12.36
N LEU A 57 4.43 -10.96 -11.20
CA LEU A 57 3.51 -10.92 -10.06
C LEU A 57 2.25 -10.09 -10.35
N GLY A 58 2.39 -8.98 -11.09
CA GLY A 58 1.26 -8.20 -11.59
C GLY A 58 0.41 -8.98 -12.58
N GLN A 59 1.04 -9.64 -13.56
CA GLN A 59 0.32 -10.47 -14.54
C GLN A 59 -0.45 -11.63 -13.89
N ALA A 60 0.14 -12.25 -12.86
CA ALA A 60 -0.47 -13.35 -12.11
C ALA A 60 -1.45 -12.85 -11.03
N GLN A 61 -1.65 -11.53 -10.90
CA GLN A 61 -2.56 -10.91 -9.93
C GLN A 61 -2.32 -11.34 -8.48
N VAL A 62 -1.07 -11.65 -8.11
CA VAL A 62 -0.72 -12.17 -6.78
C VAL A 62 -1.12 -11.21 -5.66
N LEU A 63 -1.06 -9.89 -5.92
CA LEU A 63 -1.49 -8.91 -4.92
C LEU A 63 -3.00 -9.02 -4.64
N GLN A 64 -3.80 -9.14 -5.70
CA GLN A 64 -5.25 -9.13 -5.66
C GLN A 64 -5.82 -10.45 -5.16
N GLU A 65 -5.28 -11.56 -5.65
CA GLU A 65 -5.79 -12.92 -5.40
C GLU A 65 -5.22 -13.55 -4.13
N ASP A 66 -4.05 -13.10 -3.66
CA ASP A 66 -3.38 -13.70 -2.49
C ASP A 66 -3.06 -12.70 -1.38
N LEU A 67 -2.29 -11.64 -1.66
CA LEU A 67 -1.77 -10.77 -0.60
C LEU A 67 -2.85 -9.94 0.09
N VAL A 68 -3.83 -9.41 -0.65
CA VAL A 68 -4.99 -8.70 -0.09
C VAL A 68 -5.85 -9.66 0.74
N PRO A 69 -6.28 -10.82 0.22
CA PRO A 69 -7.01 -11.82 1.00
C PRO A 69 -6.26 -12.30 2.25
N LEU A 70 -4.95 -12.51 2.19
CA LEU A 70 -4.15 -12.86 3.38
C LEU A 70 -4.32 -11.84 4.51
N ILE A 71 -4.25 -10.54 4.20
CA ILE A 71 -4.46 -9.49 5.19
C ILE A 71 -5.90 -9.51 5.72
N VAL A 72 -6.88 -9.67 4.84
CA VAL A 72 -8.31 -9.68 5.21
C VAL A 72 -8.65 -10.84 6.16
N TYR A 73 -8.22 -12.04 5.82
CA TYR A 73 -8.62 -13.27 6.54
C TYR A 73 -7.74 -13.56 7.76
N TYR A 74 -6.43 -13.28 7.67
CA TYR A 74 -5.47 -13.73 8.68
C TYR A 74 -4.70 -12.58 9.36
N GLY A 75 -4.68 -11.38 8.78
CA GLY A 75 -3.86 -10.26 9.25
C GLY A 75 -4.18 -9.73 10.65
N ARG A 76 -5.35 -10.08 11.22
CA ARG A 76 -5.68 -9.74 12.62
C ARG A 76 -5.05 -10.68 13.63
N ALA A 77 -4.94 -11.97 13.30
CA ALA A 77 -4.55 -13.02 14.23
C ALA A 77 -3.07 -13.42 14.10
N ASP A 78 -2.50 -13.30 12.90
CA ASP A 78 -1.13 -13.71 12.61
C ASP A 78 -0.26 -12.48 12.33
N GLU A 79 0.49 -12.03 13.34
CA GLU A 79 1.29 -10.80 13.26
C GLU A 79 2.50 -10.94 12.33
N GLU A 80 3.14 -12.10 12.31
CA GLU A 80 4.27 -12.35 11.41
C GLU A 80 3.81 -12.33 9.96
N LEU A 81 2.70 -13.01 9.65
CA LEU A 81 2.09 -12.99 8.33
C LEU A 81 1.68 -11.57 7.93
N PHE A 82 1.06 -10.81 8.84
CA PHE A 82 0.70 -9.42 8.58
C PHE A 82 1.94 -8.60 8.21
N GLU A 83 2.99 -8.64 9.03
CA GLU A 83 4.20 -7.84 8.80
C GLU A 83 4.89 -8.19 7.48
N VAL A 84 5.09 -9.48 7.18
CA VAL A 84 5.73 -9.90 5.94
C VAL A 84 4.88 -9.52 4.72
N THR A 85 3.56 -9.64 4.81
CA THR A 85 2.65 -9.28 3.72
C THR A 85 2.66 -7.77 3.47
N ILE A 86 2.65 -6.94 4.52
CA ILE A 86 2.80 -5.48 4.39
C ILE A 86 4.13 -5.13 3.70
N ARG A 87 5.24 -5.79 4.07
CA ARG A 87 6.54 -5.58 3.41
C ARG A 87 6.50 -5.93 1.93
N CYS A 88 5.80 -6.99 1.55
CA CYS A 88 5.64 -7.38 0.15
C CYS A 88 4.80 -6.33 -0.62
N LEU A 89 3.64 -5.96 -0.07
CA LEU A 89 2.74 -4.94 -0.64
C LEU A 89 3.45 -3.60 -0.84
N MET A 90 4.24 -3.15 0.13
CA MET A 90 5.04 -1.93 0.00
C MET A 90 6.04 -1.98 -1.16
N ASN A 91 6.66 -3.14 -1.40
CA ASN A 91 7.63 -3.32 -2.48
C ASN A 91 6.94 -3.29 -3.85
N LEU A 92 5.82 -4.01 -3.97
CA LEU A 92 5.02 -4.05 -5.20
C LEU A 92 4.40 -2.69 -5.55
N THR A 93 4.06 -1.88 -4.54
CA THR A 93 3.44 -0.56 -4.72
C THR A 93 4.44 0.59 -4.88
N GLN A 94 5.75 0.33 -4.95
CA GLN A 94 6.72 1.39 -5.22
C GLN A 94 6.40 2.11 -6.55
N PRO A 95 6.36 3.45 -6.59
CA PRO A 95 6.14 4.20 -7.82
C PRO A 95 7.09 3.74 -8.93
N ALA A 96 6.61 3.56 -10.17
CA ALA A 96 7.44 2.98 -11.22
C ALA A 96 8.69 3.82 -11.46
N ARG A 97 8.58 5.15 -11.36
CA ARG A 97 9.74 6.04 -11.41
C ARG A 97 10.85 5.65 -10.41
N ILE A 98 10.52 5.24 -9.18
CA ILE A 98 11.51 4.79 -8.20
C ILE A 98 12.12 3.45 -8.62
N VAL A 99 11.28 2.50 -9.07
CA VAL A 99 11.72 1.19 -9.57
C VAL A 99 12.73 1.36 -10.73
N PHE A 100 12.48 2.30 -11.63
CA PHE A 100 13.35 2.64 -12.76
C PHE A 100 14.36 3.76 -12.42
N LYS A 101 14.88 3.78 -11.18
CA LYS A 101 16.01 4.65 -10.73
C LYS A 101 15.79 6.15 -10.94
N ASN A 102 14.56 6.61 -10.74
CA ASN A 102 14.09 8.00 -10.92
C ASN A 102 14.10 8.52 -12.37
N GLU A 103 14.27 7.64 -13.34
CA GLU A 103 14.32 7.96 -14.76
C GLU A 103 13.14 7.33 -15.51
N VAL A 104 12.69 7.99 -16.58
CA VAL A 104 11.75 7.40 -17.54
C VAL A 104 12.59 6.82 -18.67
N PRO A 105 12.55 5.48 -18.90
CA PRO A 105 13.35 4.86 -19.94
C PRO A 105 13.06 5.46 -21.32
N GLN A 106 14.13 5.73 -22.07
CA GLN A 106 14.03 6.28 -23.42
C GLN A 106 14.02 5.19 -24.49
N ASP A 107 14.64 4.03 -24.21
CA ASP A 107 14.61 2.90 -25.11
C ASP A 107 13.20 2.28 -25.15
N GLN A 108 12.78 1.88 -26.35
CA GLN A 108 11.43 1.40 -26.57
C GLN A 108 11.10 0.16 -25.72
N SER A 109 12.01 -0.80 -25.60
CA SER A 109 11.80 -2.05 -24.84
C SER A 109 11.54 -1.81 -23.35
N THR A 110 12.40 -1.05 -22.70
CA THR A 110 12.32 -0.78 -21.26
C THR A 110 11.20 0.21 -20.97
N ARG A 111 10.88 1.11 -21.92
CA ARG A 111 9.71 1.98 -21.83
C ARG A 111 8.40 1.20 -21.81
N HIS A 112 8.27 0.13 -22.60
CA HIS A 112 7.10 -0.76 -22.49
C HIS A 112 7.03 -1.44 -21.11
N CYS A 113 8.18 -1.85 -20.55
CA CYS A 113 8.22 -2.43 -19.21
C CYS A 113 7.80 -1.41 -18.14
N TYR A 114 8.23 -0.16 -18.27
CA TYR A 114 7.83 0.95 -17.39
C TYR A 114 6.32 1.18 -17.41
N ILE A 115 5.74 1.29 -18.61
CA ILE A 115 4.29 1.48 -18.80
C ILE A 115 3.53 0.32 -18.17
N GLN A 116 3.97 -0.92 -18.40
CA GLN A 116 3.31 -2.09 -17.83
C GLN A 116 3.37 -2.11 -16.29
N VAL A 117 4.45 -1.63 -15.68
CA VAL A 117 4.52 -1.49 -14.21
C VAL A 117 3.54 -0.42 -13.71
N GLU A 118 3.39 0.70 -14.41
CA GLU A 118 2.38 1.72 -14.08
C GLU A 118 0.93 1.18 -14.20
N GLU A 119 0.65 0.35 -15.21
CA GLU A 119 -0.65 -0.33 -15.35
C GLU A 119 -0.93 -1.26 -14.17
N TYR A 120 0.03 -2.08 -13.74
CA TYR A 120 -0.16 -2.92 -12.55
C TYR A 120 -0.33 -2.10 -11.27
N LEU A 121 0.38 -0.98 -11.10
CA LEU A 121 0.17 -0.10 -9.95
C LEU A 121 -1.26 0.45 -9.91
N GLN A 122 -1.82 0.77 -11.07
CA GLN A 122 -3.21 1.19 -11.23
C GLN A 122 -4.20 0.08 -10.86
N GLU A 123 -3.97 -1.16 -11.30
CA GLU A 123 -4.77 -2.32 -10.90
C GLU A 123 -4.69 -2.59 -9.40
N TYR A 124 -3.50 -2.50 -8.80
CA TYR A 124 -3.32 -2.66 -7.36
C TYR A 124 -4.11 -1.62 -6.59
N LYS A 125 -4.13 -0.36 -7.06
CA LYS A 125 -4.91 0.70 -6.43
C LYS A 125 -6.40 0.34 -6.35
N GLN A 126 -6.96 -0.29 -7.39
CA GLN A 126 -8.34 -0.76 -7.40
C GLN A 126 -8.56 -1.86 -6.35
N ALA A 127 -7.63 -2.82 -6.24
CA ALA A 127 -7.70 -3.88 -5.24
C ALA A 127 -7.63 -3.37 -3.79
N PHE A 128 -6.98 -2.22 -3.56
CA PHE A 128 -6.96 -1.58 -2.24
C PHE A 128 -8.26 -0.88 -1.86
N VAL A 129 -9.21 -0.72 -2.77
CA VAL A 129 -10.59 -0.29 -2.45
C VAL A 129 -11.42 -1.47 -1.91
N ASN A 130 -10.79 -2.30 -1.09
CA ASN A 130 -11.45 -3.38 -0.37
C ASN A 130 -11.71 -2.91 1.06
N GLU A 131 -12.99 -2.79 1.43
CA GLU A 131 -13.40 -2.29 2.73
C GLU A 131 -12.81 -3.10 3.90
N GLN A 132 -12.79 -4.43 3.79
CA GLN A 132 -12.26 -5.29 4.84
C GLN A 132 -10.74 -5.13 4.99
N PHE A 133 -10.03 -5.00 3.87
CA PHE A 133 -8.59 -4.74 3.88
C PHE A 133 -8.27 -3.42 4.56
N LEU A 134 -8.95 -2.33 4.14
CA LEU A 134 -8.76 -1.00 4.71
C LEU A 134 -9.13 -0.97 6.20
N LYS A 135 -10.16 -1.72 6.61
CA LYS A 135 -10.54 -1.89 8.01
C LYS A 135 -9.44 -2.55 8.83
N VAL A 136 -8.86 -3.68 8.37
CA VAL A 136 -7.73 -4.34 9.07
C VAL A 136 -6.56 -3.37 9.24
N LEU A 137 -6.17 -2.67 8.17
CA LEU A 137 -5.07 -1.70 8.24
C LEU A 137 -5.36 -0.57 9.23
N SER A 138 -6.58 -0.04 9.19
CA SER A 138 -6.99 1.07 10.03
C SER A 138 -7.07 0.68 11.50
N GLU A 139 -7.59 -0.50 11.82
CA GLU A 139 -7.62 -1.04 13.18
C GLU A 139 -6.21 -1.21 13.75
N LYS A 140 -5.28 -1.79 12.97
CA LYS A 140 -3.88 -1.92 13.39
C LYS A 140 -3.21 -0.56 13.58
N LEU A 141 -3.43 0.38 12.64
CA LEU A 141 -2.85 1.72 12.74
C LEU A 141 -3.43 2.49 13.95
N ALA A 142 -4.75 2.45 14.16
CA ALA A 142 -5.41 3.07 15.30
C ALA A 142 -4.87 2.53 16.62
N TYR A 143 -4.76 1.20 16.76
CA TYR A 143 -4.17 0.55 17.93
C TYR A 143 -2.78 1.10 18.25
N PHE A 144 -1.88 1.16 17.27
CA PHE A 144 -0.53 1.69 17.51
C PHE A 144 -0.54 3.19 17.83
N LEU A 145 -1.43 3.94 17.19
CA LEU A 145 -1.54 5.39 17.36
C LEU A 145 -2.14 5.80 18.72
N GLU A 146 -2.93 4.93 19.35
CA GLU A 146 -3.44 5.09 20.71
C GLU A 146 -2.35 4.92 21.77
N LEU A 147 -1.36 4.06 21.53
CA LEU A 147 -0.20 3.91 22.42
C LEU A 147 0.61 5.21 22.47
N SER A 148 1.12 5.55 23.65
CA SER A 148 2.11 6.62 23.80
C SER A 148 3.42 6.23 23.11
N TRP A 149 4.27 7.21 22.80
CA TRP A 149 5.53 6.93 22.10
C TRP A 149 6.49 6.10 22.96
N GLU A 150 6.42 6.23 24.29
CA GLU A 150 7.21 5.45 25.25
C GLU A 150 6.79 3.97 25.30
N GLU A 151 5.52 3.68 25.02
CA GLU A 151 4.96 2.32 25.06
C GLU A 151 5.21 1.53 23.76
N ARG A 152 5.60 2.22 22.69
CA ARG A 152 5.83 1.59 21.38
C ARG A 152 7.21 0.97 21.30
N SER A 153 7.26 -0.30 20.90
CA SER A 153 8.54 -0.94 20.54
C SER A 153 9.09 -0.36 19.23
N GLU A 154 10.39 -0.58 18.99
CA GLU A 154 11.01 -0.22 17.70
C GLU A 154 10.33 -0.93 16.53
N ASP A 155 9.99 -2.21 16.67
CA ASP A 155 9.28 -2.98 15.64
C ASP A 155 7.89 -2.40 15.32
N GLN A 156 7.16 -1.95 16.35
CA GLN A 156 5.88 -1.26 16.15
C GLN A 156 6.06 0.07 15.42
N ASN A 157 7.08 0.86 15.77
CA ASN A 157 7.38 2.10 15.06
C ASN A 157 7.71 1.84 13.58
N VAL A 158 8.53 0.82 13.30
CA VAL A 158 8.85 0.40 11.93
C VAL A 158 7.59 -0.06 11.19
N LEU A 159 6.70 -0.80 11.84
CA LEU A 159 5.44 -1.22 11.23
C LEU A 159 4.51 -0.05 10.92
N ILE A 160 4.40 0.96 11.81
CA ILE A 160 3.66 2.20 11.54
C ILE A 160 4.23 2.90 10.30
N GLU A 161 5.55 3.08 10.23
CA GLU A 161 6.20 3.69 9.06
C GLU A 161 5.89 2.94 7.78
N ARG A 162 5.93 1.61 7.83
CA ARG A 162 5.61 0.72 6.70
C ARG A 162 4.16 0.88 6.24
N LEU A 163 3.21 0.93 7.18
CA LEU A 163 1.79 1.18 6.87
C LEU A 163 1.59 2.54 6.22
N LEU A 164 2.20 3.60 6.77
CA LEU A 164 2.10 4.95 6.21
C LEU A 164 2.72 5.04 4.80
N VAL A 165 3.83 4.36 4.57
CA VAL A 165 4.48 4.27 3.25
C VAL A 165 3.59 3.53 2.26
N LEU A 166 2.98 2.41 2.65
CA LEU A 166 2.04 1.67 1.81
C LEU A 166 0.87 2.58 1.40
N LEU A 167 0.24 3.25 2.36
CA LEU A 167 -0.87 4.18 2.08
C LEU A 167 -0.46 5.32 1.15
N ARG A 168 0.70 5.94 1.42
CA ARG A 168 1.25 6.99 0.54
C ARG A 168 1.46 6.46 -0.88
N ASN A 169 2.06 5.28 -1.04
CA ASN A 169 2.30 4.67 -2.34
C ASN A 169 0.98 4.51 -3.11
N ILE A 170 -0.04 3.94 -2.47
CA ILE A 170 -1.38 3.73 -3.06
C ILE A 170 -2.03 5.06 -3.48
N LEU A 171 -1.98 6.08 -2.62
CA LEU A 171 -2.55 7.38 -2.91
C LEU A 171 -1.81 8.13 -4.03
N HIS A 172 -0.50 7.88 -4.18
CA HIS A 172 0.33 8.49 -5.21
C HIS A 172 0.01 7.98 -6.63
N VAL A 173 -0.38 6.70 -6.77
CA VAL A 173 -0.72 6.10 -8.06
C VAL A 173 -1.74 6.97 -8.80
N ALA A 174 -1.46 7.27 -10.07
CA ALA A 174 -2.31 8.09 -10.94
C ALA A 174 -3.76 7.58 -10.97
N ALA A 175 -4.71 8.47 -11.28
CA ALA A 175 -6.06 8.04 -11.59
C ALA A 175 -6.03 7.24 -12.91
N THR A 176 -6.75 6.11 -12.93
CA THR A 176 -6.91 5.27 -14.14
C THR A 176 -7.80 5.98 -15.17
N ASP A 177 -7.80 5.54 -16.43
CA ASP A 177 -8.77 6.06 -17.40
C ASP A 177 -10.21 5.71 -17.01
N VAL A 178 -10.42 4.60 -16.30
CA VAL A 178 -11.72 4.26 -15.69
C VAL A 178 -12.12 5.32 -14.67
N ASP A 179 -11.22 5.77 -13.79
CA ASP A 179 -11.48 6.88 -12.85
C ASP A 179 -11.82 8.18 -13.57
N ARG A 180 -11.25 8.44 -14.76
CA ARG A 180 -11.52 9.63 -15.58
C ARG A 180 -12.86 9.58 -16.32
N LEU A 181 -13.38 8.37 -16.54
CA LEU A 181 -14.65 8.11 -17.23
C LEU A 181 -15.83 7.99 -16.25
N ARG A 182 -15.59 8.01 -14.93
CA ARG A 182 -16.64 8.05 -13.91
C ARG A 182 -17.41 9.36 -14.04
N THR A 183 -18.74 9.29 -13.96
CA THR A 183 -19.62 10.46 -13.91
C THR A 183 -19.41 11.23 -12.62
N ASP A 184 -19.63 12.54 -12.62
CA ASP A 184 -19.32 13.48 -11.52
C ASP A 184 -19.91 13.10 -10.13
N ASP A 185 -20.92 12.22 -10.07
CA ASP A 185 -21.57 11.76 -8.83
C ASP A 185 -20.84 10.62 -8.09
N ASP A 186 -19.87 9.98 -8.74
CA ASP A 186 -19.25 8.75 -8.24
C ASP A 186 -17.89 9.03 -7.55
N ALA A 187 -17.78 8.71 -6.25
CA ALA A 187 -16.54 8.90 -5.50
C ALA A 187 -15.37 8.16 -6.17
N SER A 188 -14.24 8.87 -6.38
CA SER A 188 -13.06 8.27 -7.01
C SER A 188 -12.46 7.17 -6.12
N THR A 189 -11.72 6.24 -6.73
CA THR A 189 -10.92 5.23 -6.02
C THR A 189 -10.07 5.86 -4.90
N HIS A 190 -9.54 7.06 -5.15
CA HIS A 190 -8.78 7.82 -4.16
C HIS A 190 -9.66 8.29 -2.99
N ASP A 191 -10.83 8.87 -3.26
CA ASP A 191 -11.75 9.35 -2.23
C ASP A 191 -12.25 8.23 -1.32
N GLN A 192 -12.53 7.05 -1.90
CA GLN A 192 -12.98 5.89 -1.13
C GLN A 192 -11.90 5.44 -0.12
N ILE A 193 -10.63 5.37 -0.55
CA ILE A 193 -9.51 5.02 0.34
C ILE A 193 -9.34 6.07 1.45
N VAL A 194 -9.37 7.36 1.09
CA VAL A 194 -9.23 8.46 2.06
C VAL A 194 -10.38 8.46 3.06
N TRP A 195 -11.61 8.28 2.59
CA TRP A 195 -12.80 8.21 3.41
C TRP A 195 -12.70 7.09 4.45
N GLN A 196 -12.39 5.87 4.02
CA GLN A 196 -12.31 4.73 4.93
C GLN A 196 -11.22 4.91 5.98
N MET A 197 -10.05 5.41 5.59
CA MET A 197 -8.97 5.72 6.53
C MET A 197 -9.37 6.80 7.54
N HIS A 198 -10.11 7.83 7.11
CA HIS A 198 -10.62 8.85 8.02
C HIS A 198 -11.64 8.30 9.01
N GLN A 199 -12.60 7.52 8.55
CA GLN A 199 -13.67 6.96 9.39
C GLN A 199 -13.14 5.96 10.42
N ALA A 200 -12.06 5.25 10.13
CA ALA A 200 -11.54 4.23 11.03
C ALA A 200 -10.44 4.76 11.97
N VAL A 201 -9.58 5.67 11.50
CA VAL A 201 -8.42 6.15 12.29
C VAL A 201 -8.68 7.53 12.89
N TRP A 202 -9.06 8.52 12.08
CA TRP A 202 -9.04 9.92 12.53
C TRP A 202 -10.26 10.32 13.36
N THR A 203 -11.44 9.78 13.08
CA THR A 203 -12.64 10.00 13.91
C THR A 203 -12.45 9.52 15.33
N ASN A 204 -11.82 8.35 15.51
CA ASN A 204 -11.63 7.67 16.80
C ASN A 204 -10.44 8.19 17.61
N LEU A 205 -9.48 8.86 16.96
CA LEU A 205 -8.43 9.62 17.64
C LEU A 205 -9.01 10.90 18.27
N SER A 206 -9.65 10.75 19.42
CA SER A 206 -10.38 11.83 20.10
C SER A 206 -9.61 12.54 21.22
N SER A 207 -8.34 12.21 21.50
CA SER A 207 -7.66 12.78 22.69
C SER A 207 -6.15 12.96 22.64
N THR A 208 -5.42 12.30 21.74
CA THR A 208 -3.95 12.34 21.76
C THR A 208 -3.42 13.43 20.82
N SER A 209 -2.62 14.36 21.34
CA SER A 209 -2.00 15.41 20.54
C SER A 209 -1.10 14.77 19.45
N PRO A 210 -1.21 15.17 18.18
CA PRO A 210 -0.34 14.65 17.12
C PRO A 210 1.15 14.92 17.35
N ARG A 211 1.50 15.81 18.30
CA ARG A 211 2.88 16.00 18.79
C ARG A 211 3.37 14.87 19.70
N GLN A 212 2.49 14.26 20.50
CA GLN A 212 2.83 13.12 21.37
C GLN A 212 2.91 11.81 20.58
N MET A 213 2.16 11.70 19.48
CA MET A 213 2.12 10.51 18.64
C MET A 213 3.37 10.33 17.76
N MET A 214 4.12 11.40 17.44
CA MET A 214 5.12 11.40 16.36
C MET A 214 6.47 12.03 16.74
N ARG A 215 7.09 11.58 17.84
CA ARG A 215 8.49 11.92 18.15
C ARG A 215 9.44 10.94 17.45
N GLY A 216 9.95 11.34 16.29
CA GLY A 216 10.93 10.59 15.50
C GLY A 216 11.05 11.16 14.10
N GLY A 217 12.27 11.39 13.61
CA GLY A 217 12.52 12.10 12.35
C GLY A 217 11.84 11.44 11.14
N LEU A 218 11.97 10.12 11.01
CA LEU A 218 11.49 9.37 9.85
C LEU A 218 9.96 9.19 9.86
N LEU A 219 9.39 8.81 11.01
CA LEU A 219 7.94 8.74 11.23
C LEU A 219 7.24 10.09 10.96
N SER A 220 7.81 11.20 11.43
CA SER A 220 7.33 12.56 11.16
C SER A 220 7.40 12.91 9.66
N MET A 221 8.46 12.50 8.96
CA MET A 221 8.60 12.70 7.51
C MET A 221 7.58 11.88 6.71
N CYS A 222 7.39 10.60 7.03
CA CYS A 222 6.40 9.73 6.41
C CYS A 222 4.99 10.29 6.59
N TRP A 223 4.68 10.77 7.79
CA TRP A 223 3.42 11.43 8.10
C TRP A 223 3.18 12.71 7.32
N ARG A 224 4.17 13.61 7.26
CA ARG A 224 4.09 14.83 6.44
C ARG A 224 3.93 14.51 4.96
N SER A 225 4.63 13.50 4.46
CA SER A 225 4.54 13.04 3.07
C SER A 225 3.15 12.46 2.75
N PHE A 226 2.59 11.66 3.66
CA PHE A 226 1.22 11.15 3.56
C PHE A 226 0.19 12.28 3.56
N LEU A 227 0.29 13.21 4.51
CA LEU A 227 -0.59 14.39 4.58
C LEU A 227 -0.42 15.35 3.39
N SER A 228 0.75 15.37 2.75
CA SER A 228 0.99 16.14 1.52
C SER A 228 0.34 15.47 0.32
N CYS A 229 0.43 14.13 0.20
CA CYS A 229 -0.28 13.39 -0.84
C CYS A 229 -1.81 13.55 -0.74
N LEU A 230 -2.34 13.62 0.49
CA LEU A 230 -3.74 13.98 0.75
C LEU A 230 -4.10 15.40 0.30
N GLU A 231 -3.15 16.36 0.33
CA GLU A 231 -3.38 17.75 -0.08
C GLU A 231 -3.16 18.02 -1.57
N ILE A 232 -2.20 17.35 -2.23
CA ILE A 232 -1.79 17.67 -3.61
C ILE A 232 -2.92 17.42 -4.62
N ARG A 233 -3.88 16.53 -4.34
CA ARG A 233 -5.06 16.31 -5.20
C ARG A 233 -6.27 17.20 -4.87
N ARG A 234 -6.17 18.06 -3.86
CA ARG A 234 -7.19 19.06 -3.47
C ARG A 234 -7.54 20.04 -4.60
N LEU A 235 -6.67 20.19 -5.60
CA LEU A 235 -6.88 21.15 -6.69
C LEU A 235 -7.65 20.60 -7.89
N ASN A 236 -7.79 19.28 -8.06
CA ASN A 236 -8.30 18.74 -9.31
C ASN A 236 -9.63 17.98 -9.25
N SER A 237 -10.15 17.49 -8.10
CA SER A 237 -11.41 16.71 -8.16
C SER A 237 -12.30 16.57 -6.90
N CYS A 238 -11.89 16.93 -5.68
CA CYS A 238 -12.63 16.44 -4.49
C CYS A 238 -13.55 17.50 -3.83
N ARG A 239 -14.86 17.24 -3.79
CA ARG A 239 -15.89 18.03 -3.07
C ARG A 239 -16.41 17.35 -1.78
N LEU A 240 -15.71 16.36 -1.21
CA LEU A 240 -16.19 15.69 0.01
C LEU A 240 -15.96 16.55 1.28
N PRO A 241 -17.01 16.82 2.09
CA PRO A 241 -16.89 17.51 3.39
C PRO A 241 -15.91 16.87 4.38
N VAL A 242 -15.66 15.57 4.25
CA VAL A 242 -14.74 14.84 5.13
C VAL A 242 -13.27 15.11 4.84
N LEU A 243 -12.90 15.34 3.58
CA LEU A 243 -11.55 15.82 3.23
C LEU A 243 -11.30 17.21 3.80
N LEU A 244 -12.33 18.07 3.87
CA LEU A 244 -12.23 19.37 4.54
C LEU A 244 -12.02 19.20 6.05
N ALA A 245 -12.75 18.29 6.72
CA ALA A 245 -12.58 18.02 8.15
C ALA A 245 -11.18 17.45 8.50
N VAL A 246 -10.65 16.53 7.69
CA VAL A 246 -9.26 16.02 7.82
C VAL A 246 -8.25 17.17 7.72
N VAL A 247 -8.46 18.07 6.75
CA VAL A 247 -7.54 19.19 6.51
C VAL A 247 -7.71 20.31 7.54
N GLU A 248 -8.90 20.51 8.10
CA GLU A 248 -9.12 21.45 9.21
C GLU A 248 -8.41 20.97 10.48
N ARG A 249 -8.48 19.67 10.82
CA ARG A 249 -7.62 19.08 11.85
C ARG A 249 -6.12 19.20 11.51
N LYS A 250 -5.74 19.13 10.23
CA LYS A 250 -4.37 19.41 9.79
C LYS A 250 -3.98 20.87 10.03
N ARG A 251 -4.86 21.83 9.80
CA ARG A 251 -4.61 23.26 10.09
C ARG A 251 -4.46 23.52 11.59
N GLU A 252 -5.20 22.83 12.43
CA GLU A 252 -5.05 22.90 13.89
C GLU A 252 -3.72 22.28 14.35
N THR A 253 -3.37 21.13 13.78
CA THR A 253 -2.09 20.48 14.09
C THR A 253 -0.90 21.29 13.60
N SER A 254 -0.88 21.78 12.36
CA SER A 254 0.22 22.54 11.74
C SER A 254 0.44 23.96 12.28
N ARG A 255 -0.52 24.55 13.00
CA ARG A 255 -0.34 25.81 13.77
C ARG A 255 0.32 25.59 15.12
N SER A 256 0.15 24.40 15.68
CA SER A 256 1.09 23.83 16.65
C SER A 256 2.34 23.37 15.84
N TRP A 257 3.51 22.95 16.33
CA TRP A 257 4.77 22.80 15.55
C TRP A 257 5.43 24.16 15.23
N PRO A 258 6.54 24.49 15.90
CA PRO A 258 7.47 25.50 15.39
C PRO A 258 8.10 25.01 14.08
N GLY A 259 8.46 25.95 13.21
CA GLY A 259 9.19 25.72 11.96
C GLY A 259 10.55 25.07 12.16
#